data_AF-G7WKL3-F1
#
_entry.id   AF-G7WKL3-F1
#
_cell.length_a   1.000
_cell.length_b   1.000
_cell.length_c   1.000
_cell.angle_alpha   90.00
_cell.angle_beta   90.00
_cell.angle_gamma   90.00
#
_symmetry.space_group_name_H-M   'P 1'
#
loop_
_entity.id
_entity.type
_entity.pdbx_description
1 polymer ?
#
loop_
_entity_poly.entity_id
_entity_poly.type
_entity_poly.pdbx_seq_one_letter_code
_entity_poly.pdbx_strand_id
1 'polypeptide(L)'
;MGIPLLDCFAAFVPGDVANAATYDFPVRFKKVPDLTTKRVLGKDPTAFEPLREAAEELAGQGVRAVTGDCGFLALHQRRLAARLEIPVFLSSLLQIPFISSIIGPS
;
A
#
# COMPACT_ATOMS: atom_id res chain seq x y z
N MET A 1 11.95 0.26 0.45
CA MET A 1 10.49 0.54 0.58
C MET A 1 9.84 -0.54 1.45
N GLY A 2 8.72 -0.24 2.10
CA GLY A 2 7.88 -1.23 2.78
C GLY A 2 6.53 -1.40 2.08
N ILE A 3 6.06 -2.65 1.96
CA ILE A 3 4.79 -2.98 1.29
C ILE A 3 3.98 -3.95 2.17
N PRO A 4 2.93 -3.47 2.87
CA PRO A 4 1.91 -4.32 3.44
C PRO A 4 1.18 -5.04 2.29
N LEU A 5 1.09 -6.36 2.36
CA LEU A 5 0.41 -7.19 1.38
C LEU A 5 -0.93 -7.67 1.92
N LEU A 6 -1.96 -7.60 1.10
CA LEU A 6 -3.25 -8.21 1.37
C LEU A 6 -3.11 -9.71 1.57
N ASP A 7 -4.01 -10.27 2.38
CA ASP A 7 -4.20 -11.70 2.44
C ASP A 7 -5.04 -12.16 1.23
N CYS A 8 -4.38 -12.38 0.10
CA CYS A 8 -5.00 -12.90 -1.10
C CYS A 8 -4.12 -13.96 -1.76
N PHE A 9 -4.77 -14.80 -2.58
CA PHE A 9 -4.07 -15.76 -3.42
C PHE A 9 -3.89 -15.14 -4.81
N ALA A 10 -2.68 -14.70 -5.12
CA ALA A 10 -2.31 -14.14 -6.41
C ALA A 10 -0.92 -14.67 -6.82
N ALA A 11 -0.68 -14.76 -8.13
CA ALA A 11 0.64 -15.10 -8.66
C ALA A 11 1.52 -13.85 -8.71
N PHE A 12 2.64 -13.84 -8.00
CA PHE A 12 3.59 -12.73 -8.00
C PHE A 12 4.56 -12.87 -9.18
N VAL A 13 4.09 -12.59 -10.39
CA VAL A 13 4.94 -12.58 -11.60
C VAL A 13 5.89 -11.37 -11.59
N PRO A 14 7.02 -11.38 -12.33
CA PRO A 14 7.87 -10.19 -12.46
C PRO A 14 7.08 -8.98 -12.97
N GLY A 15 7.21 -7.84 -12.28
CA GLY A 15 6.38 -6.65 -12.50
C GLY A 15 5.25 -6.48 -11.48
N ASP A 16 4.89 -7.55 -10.77
CA ASP A 16 3.96 -7.46 -9.64
C ASP A 16 4.62 -6.76 -8.44
N VAL A 17 3.83 -5.94 -7.74
CA VAL A 17 4.27 -5.15 -6.59
C VAL A 17 4.78 -6.01 -5.43
N ALA A 18 4.25 -7.23 -5.27
CA ALA A 18 4.63 -8.20 -4.23
C ALA A 18 5.78 -9.12 -4.65
N ASN A 19 6.27 -9.02 -5.90
CA ASN A 19 7.42 -9.78 -6.36
C ASN A 19 8.73 -9.02 -6.04
N ALA A 20 9.63 -9.67 -5.31
CA ALA A 20 10.94 -9.10 -4.97
C ALA A 20 11.83 -8.82 -6.19
N ALA A 21 11.70 -9.60 -7.27
CA ALA A 21 12.45 -9.42 -8.51
C ALA A 21 11.97 -8.23 -9.36
N THR A 22 10.85 -7.58 -8.98
CA THR A 22 10.36 -6.36 -9.64
C THR A 22 11.27 -5.15 -9.38
N TYR A 23 12.07 -5.18 -8.33
CA TYR A 23 12.83 -4.02 -7.86
C TYR A 23 14.34 -4.25 -7.95
N ASP A 24 15.06 -3.20 -8.34
CA ASP A 24 16.53 -3.12 -8.32
C ASP A 24 17.08 -2.57 -6.98
N PHE A 25 16.19 -2.39 -6.00
CA PHE A 25 16.50 -1.91 -4.65
C PHE A 25 15.79 -2.77 -3.59
N PRO A 26 16.26 -2.76 -2.32
CA PRO A 26 15.66 -3.58 -1.27
C PRO A 26 14.22 -3.14 -0.90
N VAL A 27 13.31 -4.11 -0.92
CA VAL A 27 11.91 -3.97 -0.51
C VAL A 27 11.60 -4.96 0.59
N ARG A 28 10.89 -4.49 1.63
CA ARG A 28 10.36 -5.33 2.70
C ARG A 28 8.87 -5.53 2.49
N PHE A 29 8.46 -6.79 2.46
CA PHE A 29 7.08 -7.20 2.33
C PHE A 29 6.55 -7.65 3.68
N LYS A 30 5.30 -7.30 4.00
CA LYS A 30 4.62 -7.79 5.20
C LYS A 30 3.20 -8.18 4.85
N LYS A 31 2.94 -9.48 4.80
CA LYS A 31 1.56 -9.97 4.70
C LYS A 31 0.78 -9.52 5.93
N VAL A 32 -0.41 -8.97 5.72
CA VAL A 32 -1.35 -8.56 6.77
C VAL A 32 -2.43 -9.64 6.89
N PRO A 33 -2.37 -10.50 7.92
CA PRO A 33 -3.34 -11.58 8.08
C PRO A 33 -4.77 -11.05 8.10
N ASP A 34 -5.69 -11.81 7.49
CA ASP A 34 -7.12 -11.50 7.40
C ASP A 34 -7.48 -10.22 6.64
N LEU A 35 -6.52 -9.42 6.16
CA LEU A 35 -6.78 -8.23 5.34
C LEU A 35 -7.00 -8.65 3.88
N THR A 36 -8.16 -9.24 3.60
CA THR A 36 -8.52 -9.71 2.26
C THR A 36 -9.04 -8.57 1.39
N THR A 37 -8.96 -8.73 0.06
CA THR A 37 -9.54 -7.78 -0.92
C THR A 37 -11.03 -7.52 -0.66
N LYS A 38 -11.79 -8.57 -0.27
CA LYS A 38 -13.21 -8.47 0.04
C LYS A 38 -13.49 -7.52 1.22
N ARG A 39 -12.66 -7.55 2.27
CA ARG A 39 -12.81 -6.65 3.44
C ARG A 39 -12.49 -5.21 3.08
N VAL A 40 -11.42 -4.98 2.32
CA VAL A 40 -11.02 -3.64 1.88
C VAL A 40 -12.10 -3.04 0.96
N LEU A 41 -12.62 -3.81 0.00
CA LEU A 41 -13.73 -3.42 -0.87
C LEU A 41 -15.03 -3.17 -0.10
N GLY A 42 -15.30 -3.99 0.91
CA GLY A 42 -16.47 -3.87 1.78
C GLY A 42 -16.43 -2.67 2.73
N LYS A 43 -15.36 -1.85 2.71
CA LYS A 43 -15.14 -0.73 3.63
C LYS A 43 -15.24 -1.15 5.10
N ASP A 44 -14.74 -2.35 5.42
CA ASP A 44 -14.74 -2.87 6.78
C ASP A 44 -13.95 -1.93 7.70
N PRO A 45 -14.58 -1.32 8.72
CA PRO A 45 -13.89 -0.37 9.61
C PRO A 45 -12.77 -1.03 10.43
N THR A 46 -12.81 -2.35 10.60
CA THR A 46 -11.81 -3.13 11.34
C THR A 46 -10.58 -3.47 10.50
N ALA A 47 -10.61 -3.24 9.18
CA ALA A 47 -9.50 -3.51 8.27
C ALA A 47 -8.29 -2.56 8.49
N PHE A 48 -8.52 -1.40 9.10
CA PHE A 48 -7.48 -0.40 9.26
C PHE A 48 -6.42 -0.77 10.31
N GLU A 49 -6.81 -1.33 11.46
CA GLU A 49 -5.84 -1.60 12.54
C GLU A 49 -4.76 -2.62 12.13
N PRO A 50 -5.11 -3.77 11.51
CA PRO A 50 -4.09 -4.70 11.00
C PRO A 50 -3.15 -4.05 9.97
N LEU A 51 -3.69 -3.20 9.09
CA LEU A 51 -2.88 -2.45 8.12
C LEU A 51 -1.91 -1.49 8.80
N ARG A 52 -2.39 -0.75 9.81
CA ARG A 52 -1.59 0.19 10.61
C ARG A 52 -0.44 -0.53 11.30
N GLU A 53 -0.72 -1.62 11.99
CA GLU A 53 0.28 -2.41 12.72
C GLU A 53 1.37 -2.95 11.79
N ALA A 54 0.97 -3.51 10.65
CA ALA A 54 1.93 -4.00 9.65
C ALA A 54 2.82 -2.87 9.10
N ALA A 55 2.26 -1.69 8.87
CA ALA A 55 3.01 -0.54 8.37
C ALA A 55 3.94 0.06 9.43
N GLU A 56 3.51 0.10 10.71
CA GLU A 56 4.37 0.50 11.84
C GLU A 56 5.52 -0.48 12.06
N GLU A 57 5.28 -1.79 11.93
CA GLU A 57 6.33 -2.80 12.00
C GLU A 57 7.36 -2.61 10.87
N LEU A 58 6.90 -2.39 9.64
CA LEU A 58 7.79 -2.09 8.51
C LEU A 58 8.61 -0.81 8.76
N ALA A 59 7.99 0.23 9.31
CA ALA A 59 8.68 1.46 9.69
C ALA A 59 9.75 1.19 10.76
N GLY A 60 9.43 0.39 11.79
CA GLY A 60 10.39 -0.04 12.82
C GLY A 60 11.54 -0.89 12.27
N GLN A 61 11.35 -1.56 11.14
CA GLN A 61 12.40 -2.27 10.40
C GLN A 61 13.26 -1.36 9.50
N GLY A 62 13.06 -0.04 9.57
CA GLY A 62 13.90 0.96 8.91
C GLY A 62 13.54 1.28 7.47
N VAL A 63 12.34 0.93 6.99
CA VAL A 63 11.91 1.37 5.65
C VAL A 63 11.72 2.88 5.61
N ARG A 64 12.08 3.50 4.49
CA ARG A 64 12.03 4.97 4.33
C ARG A 64 10.71 5.50 3.79
N ALA A 65 9.83 4.63 3.31
CA ALA A 65 8.48 4.93 2.88
C ALA A 65 7.67 3.64 2.75
N VAL A 66 6.35 3.77 2.83
CA VAL A 66 5.38 2.67 2.70
C VAL A 66 4.51 2.88 1.47
N THR A 67 4.26 1.82 0.70
CA THR A 67 3.27 1.80 -0.39
C THR A 67 2.33 0.61 -0.23
N GLY A 68 1.27 0.53 -1.03
CA GLY A 68 0.26 -0.52 -0.96
C GLY A 68 0.30 -1.44 -2.18
N ASP A 69 -0.13 -2.68 -2.00
CA ASP A 69 -0.26 -3.67 -3.07
C ASP A 69 -1.60 -3.61 -3.82
N CYS A 70 -2.60 -2.91 -3.26
CA CYS A 70 -3.94 -2.80 -3.82
C CYS A 70 -4.43 -1.34 -3.85
N GLY A 71 -4.97 -0.90 -4.98
CA GLY A 71 -5.46 0.48 -5.15
C GLY A 71 -6.57 0.90 -4.18
N PHE A 72 -7.36 -0.06 -3.64
CA PHE A 72 -8.41 0.24 -2.66
C PHE A 72 -7.87 0.61 -1.27
N LEU A 73 -6.59 0.36 -0.99
CA LEU A 73 -5.93 0.87 0.20
C LEU A 73 -5.87 2.42 0.22
N ALA A 74 -6.15 3.08 -0.91
CA ALA A 74 -6.37 4.54 -0.96
C ALA A 74 -7.37 5.04 0.09
N LEU A 75 -8.38 4.22 0.46
CA LEU A 75 -9.36 4.55 1.49
C LEU A 75 -8.72 4.80 2.87
N HIS A 76 -7.56 4.19 3.13
CA HIS A 76 -6.81 4.33 4.38
C HIS A 76 -5.65 5.32 4.27
N GLN A 77 -5.42 5.94 3.11
CA GLN A 77 -4.26 6.80 2.82
C GLN A 77 -4.06 7.87 3.89
N ARG A 78 -5.06 8.73 4.10
CA ARG A 78 -4.94 9.87 5.03
C ARG A 78 -4.73 9.42 6.46
N ARG A 79 -5.48 8.39 6.89
CA ARG A 79 -5.44 7.88 8.26
C ARG A 79 -4.09 7.22 8.57
N LEU A 80 -3.51 6.48 7.61
CA LEU A 80 -2.20 5.86 7.79
C LEU A 80 -1.06 6.88 7.71
N ALA A 81 -1.12 7.81 6.74
CA ALA A 81 -0.12 8.87 6.60
C ALA A 81 -0.05 9.78 7.85
N ALA A 82 -1.17 10.02 8.53
CA ALA A 82 -1.19 10.77 9.78
C ALA A 82 -0.55 10.03 10.97
N ARG A 83 -0.31 8.71 10.84
CA ARG A 83 0.18 7.87 11.94
C ARG A 83 1.67 7.56 11.86
N LEU A 84 2.24 7.60 10.65
CA LEU A 84 3.63 7.28 10.37
C LEU A 84 4.45 8.55 10.13
N GLU A 85 5.69 8.57 10.60
CA GLU A 85 6.64 9.68 10.36
C GLU A 85 7.35 9.58 8.99
N ILE A 86 7.08 8.51 8.25
CA ILE A 86 7.63 8.26 6.91
C ILE A 86 6.55 8.47 5.84
N PRO A 87 6.93 8.81 4.59
CA PRO A 87 5.97 8.95 3.50
C PRO A 87 5.16 7.68 3.24
N VAL A 88 3.88 7.87 2.94
CA VAL A 88 2.90 6.80 2.65
C VAL A 88 2.26 7.02 1.29
N PHE A 89 2.22 5.99 0.45
CA PHE A 89 1.64 6.04 -0.90
C PHE A 89 0.83 4.77 -1.19
N LEU A 90 -0.38 4.65 -0.68
CA LEU A 90 -1.16 3.40 -0.74
C LEU A 90 -1.79 3.11 -2.12
N SER A 91 -1.75 4.05 -3.06
CA SER A 91 -2.39 3.87 -4.37
C SER A 91 -1.82 4.81 -5.42
N SER A 92 -1.76 4.34 -6.66
CA SER A 92 -1.43 5.17 -7.84
C SER A 92 -2.46 6.27 -8.08
N LEU A 93 -3.68 6.15 -7.55
CA LEU A 93 -4.74 7.17 -7.64
C LEU A 93 -4.31 8.52 -7.03
N LEU A 94 -3.29 8.55 -6.17
CA LEU A 94 -2.72 9.79 -5.63
C LEU A 94 -2.08 10.67 -6.71
N GLN A 95 -1.78 10.11 -7.88
CA GLN A 95 -1.23 10.84 -9.02
C GLN A 95 -2.30 11.59 -9.82
N ILE A 96 -3.60 11.39 -9.55
CA ILE A 96 -4.69 12.03 -10.28
C ILE A 96 -4.53 13.57 -10.36
N PRO A 97 -4.26 14.31 -9.27
CA PRO A 97 -4.11 15.76 -9.36
C PRO A 97 -2.98 16.20 -10.30
N PHE A 98 -1.88 15.45 -10.32
CA PHE A 98 -0.77 15.70 -11.25
C PHE A 98 -1.17 15.41 -12.70
N ILE A 99 -1.78 14.24 -12.94
CA ILE A 99 -2.23 13.84 -14.28
C ILE A 99 -3.24 14.86 -14.83
N SER A 100 -4.20 15.31 -14.02
CA SER A 100 -5.19 16.33 -14.40
C SER A 100 -4.58 17.68 -14.78
N SER A 101 -3.36 17.98 -14.33
CA SER A 101 -2.66 19.24 -14.67
C SER A 101 -1.93 19.19 -16.02
N ILE A 102 -1.69 18.00 -16.57
CA ILE A 102 -0.90 17.80 -17.79
C ILE A 102 -1.71 17.27 -18.98
N ILE A 103 -2.89 16.69 -18.73
CA ILE A 103 -3.82 16.32 -19.79
C ILE A 103 -4.61 17.56 -20.24
N GLY A 104 -4.80 17.72 -21.54
CA GLY A 104 -5.60 18.83 -22.10
C GLY A 104 -7.06 18.78 -21.63
N PRO A 105 -7.83 19.87 -21.81
CA PRO A 105 -9.23 19.90 -21.44
C PRO A 105 -10.01 18.79 -22.18
N SER A 106 -10.79 18.02 -21.42
CA SER A 106 -11.76 17.06 -21.92
C SER A 106 -13.02 17.74 -22.48
#